data_AF-A0A315EW98-F1
#
_entry.id   AF-A0A315EW98-F1
#
_cell.length_a   1.000
_cell.length_b   1.000
_cell.length_c   1.000
_cell.angle_alpha   90.00
_cell.angle_beta   90.00
_cell.angle_gamma   90.00
#
_symmetry.space_group_name_H-M   'P 1'
#
loop_
_entity.id
_entity.type
_entity.pdbx_description
1 polymer ?
#
loop_
_entity_poly.entity_id
_entity_poly.type
_entity_poly.pdbx_seq_one_letter_code
_entity_poly.pdbx_strand_id
1 'polypeptide(L)'
;MTVVFFVISASSAPAASASAALALEHGCFSCHGEPSRGGSPTFAQLSRHLAKYKGQTGAAARKGEKLKTDDESQDITPHRMLSSEKATLLLQWLIDGVAP
;
A
#
# COMPACT_ATOMS: atom_id res chain seq x y z
N MET A 1 -31.27 -4.94 -33.53
CA MET A 1 -30.85 -5.19 -32.14
C MET A 1 -29.36 -4.91 -32.07
N THR A 2 -28.97 -3.76 -31.53
CA THR A 2 -27.55 -3.39 -31.42
C THR A 2 -27.23 -3.29 -29.94
N VAL A 3 -26.56 -4.30 -29.40
CA VAL A 3 -26.10 -4.29 -28.00
C VAL A 3 -24.78 -3.54 -27.97
N VAL A 4 -24.81 -2.31 -27.45
CA VAL A 4 -23.60 -1.52 -27.20
C VAL A 4 -23.01 -2.02 -25.88
N PHE A 5 -21.94 -2.81 -25.96
CA PHE A 5 -21.16 -3.17 -24.79
C PHE A 5 -20.37 -1.94 -24.33
N PHE A 6 -20.85 -1.28 -23.28
CA PHE A 6 -20.12 -0.22 -22.60
C PHE A 6 -19.03 -0.89 -21.76
N VAL A 7 -17.79 -0.90 -22.28
CA VAL A 7 -16.63 -1.37 -21.53
C VAL A 7 -16.32 -0.31 -20.47
N ILE A 8 -16.70 -0.57 -19.22
CA ILE A 8 -16.34 0.29 -18.09
C ILE A 8 -14.85 0.07 -17.83
N SER A 9 -14.00 0.91 -18.40
CA SER A 9 -12.59 0.99 -18.02
C SER A 9 -12.51 1.48 -16.57
N ALA A 10 -12.24 0.57 -15.64
CA ALA A 10 -11.95 0.90 -14.25
C ALA A 10 -10.69 1.78 -14.20
N SER A 11 -10.89 3.08 -14.00
CA SER A 11 -9.80 4.02 -13.75
C SER A 11 -9.24 3.78 -12.36
N SER A 12 -8.07 3.13 -12.27
CA SER A 12 -7.36 2.84 -11.02
C SER A 12 -6.68 4.07 -10.39
N ALA A 13 -6.84 5.26 -10.97
CA ALA A 13 -6.14 6.49 -10.55
C ALA A 13 -6.53 7.08 -9.18
N PRO A 14 -7.80 7.08 -8.71
CA PRO A 14 -8.15 7.77 -7.47
C PRO A 14 -7.64 7.05 -6.21
N ALA A 15 -7.52 5.71 -6.27
CA ALA A 15 -7.04 4.90 -5.14
C ALA A 15 -5.54 5.07 -4.89
N ALA A 16 -4.73 5.23 -5.95
CA ALA A 16 -3.29 5.43 -5.82
C ALA A 16 -2.95 6.78 -5.17
N SER A 17 -3.62 7.86 -5.61
CA SER A 17 -3.45 9.19 -5.03
C SER A 17 -3.93 9.27 -3.57
N ALA A 18 -5.05 8.62 -3.24
CA ALA A 18 -5.55 8.55 -1.87
C ALA A 18 -4.60 7.80 -0.93
N SER A 19 -4.01 6.69 -1.37
CA SER A 19 -3.05 5.92 -0.56
C SER A 19 -1.73 6.67 -0.37
N ALA A 20 -1.26 7.43 -1.37
CA ALA A 20 -0.09 8.29 -1.23
C ALA A 20 -0.32 9.43 -0.22
N ALA A 21 -1.49 10.08 -0.26
CA ALA A 21 -1.90 11.06 0.73
C ALA A 21 -1.98 10.44 2.14
N LEU A 22 -2.56 9.24 2.24
CA LEU A 22 -2.66 8.53 3.52
C LEU A 22 -1.27 8.17 4.09
N ALA A 23 -0.33 7.77 3.24
CA ALA A 23 1.06 7.51 3.62
C ALA A 23 1.78 8.78 4.11
N LEU A 24 1.48 9.94 3.51
CA LEU A 24 1.97 11.24 3.97
C LEU A 24 1.40 11.59 5.35
N GLU A 25 0.09 11.51 5.51
CA GLU A 25 -0.63 11.82 6.76
C GLU A 25 -0.16 10.96 7.94
N HIS A 26 0.21 9.71 7.69
CA HIS A 26 0.67 8.78 8.74
C HIS A 26 2.20 8.76 8.88
N GLY A 27 2.90 9.69 8.23
CA GLY A 27 4.33 9.91 8.41
C GLY A 27 5.23 8.84 7.78
N CYS A 28 4.71 7.98 6.92
CA CYS A 28 5.45 6.86 6.32
C CYS A 28 6.69 7.31 5.53
N PHE A 29 6.61 8.49 4.90
CA PHE A 29 7.73 9.09 4.14
C PHE A 29 8.93 9.47 5.01
N SER A 30 8.77 9.60 6.33
CA SER A 30 9.88 9.91 7.25
C SER A 30 10.97 8.84 7.27
N CYS A 31 10.59 7.60 6.93
CA CYS A 31 11.49 6.46 6.80
C CYS A 31 11.57 5.97 5.35
N HIS A 32 10.42 5.74 4.71
CA HIS A 32 10.33 5.08 3.40
C HIS A 32 10.45 6.02 2.18
N GLY A 33 10.80 7.29 2.40
CA GLY A 33 11.02 8.29 1.34
C GLY A 33 12.25 8.03 0.48
N GLU A 34 12.58 8.99 -0.38
CA GLU A 34 13.83 9.00 -1.18
C GLU A 34 14.63 10.27 -0.79
N PRO A 35 15.80 10.13 -0.14
CA PRO A 35 16.43 8.88 0.30
C PRO A 35 15.71 8.25 1.51
N SER A 36 15.80 6.93 1.64
CA SER A 36 15.24 6.24 2.81
C SER A 36 16.13 6.41 4.04
N ARG A 37 15.53 6.33 5.23
CA ARG A 37 16.22 6.51 6.51
C ARG A 37 16.34 5.20 7.28
N GLY A 38 17.44 5.02 8.01
CA GLY A 38 17.60 3.95 9.00
C GLY A 38 17.59 2.54 8.43
N GLY A 39 18.01 2.36 7.16
CA GLY A 39 18.00 1.07 6.48
C GLY A 39 16.60 0.60 6.02
N SER A 40 15.57 1.44 6.17
CA SER A 40 14.24 1.11 5.67
C SER A 40 14.21 1.07 4.13
N PRO A 41 13.39 0.19 3.53
CA PRO A 41 13.21 0.17 2.09
C PRO A 41 12.44 1.40 1.61
N THR A 42 12.78 1.94 0.45
CA THR A 42 11.95 2.94 -0.25
C THR A 42 10.58 2.35 -0.63
N PHE A 43 9.58 3.20 -0.86
CA PHE A 43 8.29 2.75 -1.44
C PHE A 43 8.46 1.95 -2.73
N ALA A 44 9.39 2.34 -3.59
CA ALA A 44 9.69 1.61 -4.82
C ALA A 44 10.23 0.19 -4.54
N GLN A 45 11.10 0.03 -3.54
CA GLN A 45 11.59 -1.27 -3.10
C GLN A 45 10.46 -2.12 -2.49
N LEU A 46 9.60 -1.52 -1.66
CA LEU A 46 8.43 -2.18 -1.08
C LEU A 46 7.49 -2.71 -2.16
N SER A 47 7.12 -1.89 -3.14
CA SER A 47 6.27 -2.31 -4.25
C SER A 47 6.87 -3.47 -5.04
N ARG A 48 8.18 -3.43 -5.34
CA ARG A 48 8.84 -4.56 -6.01
C ARG A 48 8.78 -5.83 -5.17
N HIS A 49 8.99 -5.73 -3.87
CA HIS A 49 8.90 -6.90 -2.97
C HIS A 49 7.47 -7.46 -2.87
N LEU A 50 6.46 -6.58 -2.90
CA LEU A 50 5.06 -6.93 -2.71
C LEU A 50 4.35 -7.33 -4.02
N ALA A 51 4.94 -7.07 -5.18
CA ALA A 51 4.37 -7.41 -6.49
C ALA A 51 3.99 -8.91 -6.65
N LYS A 52 4.67 -9.81 -5.93
CA LYS A 52 4.33 -11.26 -5.89
C LYS A 52 2.93 -11.56 -5.35
N TYR A 53 2.29 -10.59 -4.68
CA TYR A 53 0.95 -10.71 -4.12
C TYR A 53 -0.15 -10.15 -5.03
N LYS A 54 0.20 -9.60 -6.21
CA LYS A 54 -0.79 -9.11 -7.18
C LYS A 54 -1.79 -10.20 -7.55
N GLY A 55 -3.08 -9.83 -7.59
CA GLY A 55 -4.17 -10.75 -7.92
C GLY A 55 -4.54 -11.76 -6.83
N GLN A 56 -3.84 -11.78 -5.69
CA GLN A 56 -4.19 -12.67 -4.57
C GLN A 56 -5.25 -12.03 -3.68
N THR A 57 -6.44 -12.62 -3.65
CA THR A 57 -7.55 -12.17 -2.80
C THR A 57 -7.14 -12.11 -1.33
N GLY A 58 -7.34 -10.97 -0.68
CA GLY A 58 -7.06 -10.77 0.74
C GLY A 58 -5.58 -10.64 1.13
N ALA A 59 -4.65 -10.65 0.17
CA ALA A 59 -3.22 -10.53 0.48
C ALA A 59 -2.88 -9.20 1.16
N ALA A 60 -3.47 -8.09 0.71
CA ALA A 60 -3.27 -6.77 1.31
C ALA A 60 -3.73 -6.73 2.78
N ALA A 61 -4.92 -7.25 3.09
CA ALA A 61 -5.43 -7.28 4.45
C ALA A 61 -4.57 -8.13 5.39
N ARG A 62 -4.17 -9.33 4.94
CA ARG A 62 -3.27 -10.20 5.72
C ARG A 62 -1.92 -9.55 5.99
N LYS A 63 -1.36 -8.84 5.00
CA LYS A 63 -0.09 -8.12 5.15
C LYS A 63 -0.22 -6.85 5.99
N GLY A 64 -1.34 -6.15 5.88
CA GLY A 64 -1.63 -4.97 6.70
C GLY A 64 -1.77 -5.32 8.17
N GLU A 65 -2.43 -6.44 8.50
CA GLU A 65 -2.48 -6.92 9.88
C GLU A 65 -1.09 -7.32 10.38
N LYS A 66 -0.35 -8.07 9.56
CA LYS A 66 1.02 -8.47 9.86
C LYS A 66 1.94 -7.27 10.14
N LEU A 67 1.82 -6.19 9.36
CA LEU A 67 2.57 -4.94 9.58
C LEU A 67 2.34 -4.33 10.97
N LYS A 68 1.12 -4.45 11.50
CA LYS A 68 0.74 -3.91 12.81
C LYS A 68 1.22 -4.78 13.97
N THR A 69 1.33 -6.10 13.75
CA THR A 69 1.49 -7.09 14.83
C THR A 69 2.83 -7.83 14.84
N ASP A 70 3.63 -7.76 13.78
CA ASP A 70 4.91 -8.46 13.71
C ASP A 70 5.95 -7.87 14.67
N ASP A 71 6.74 -8.73 15.30
CA ASP A 71 7.82 -8.33 16.22
C ASP A 71 8.83 -7.36 15.58
N GLU A 72 9.13 -7.51 14.28
CA GLU A 72 10.06 -6.63 13.57
C GLU A 72 9.52 -5.21 13.36
N SER A 73 8.19 -5.06 13.32
CA SER A 73 7.51 -3.81 12.98
C SER A 73 6.73 -3.21 14.15
N GLN A 74 6.44 -3.99 15.18
CA GLN A 74 5.60 -3.56 16.30
C GLN A 74 6.24 -2.44 17.10
N ASP A 75 7.57 -2.36 17.19
CA ASP A 75 8.21 -1.27 17.93
C ASP A 75 8.19 0.08 17.19
N ILE A 76 7.76 0.09 15.93
CA ILE A 76 7.60 1.29 15.11
C ILE A 76 6.19 1.85 15.32
N THR A 77 6.06 2.85 16.18
CA THR A 77 4.75 3.45 16.56
C THR A 77 3.83 3.77 15.38
N PRO A 78 4.29 4.40 14.27
CA PRO A 78 3.45 4.64 13.11
C PRO A 78 2.80 3.38 12.52
N HIS A 79 3.45 2.21 12.58
CA HIS A 79 2.88 0.95 12.09
C HIS A 79 1.74 0.44 12.98
N ARG A 80 1.89 0.52 14.30
CA ARG A 80 0.85 0.08 15.25
C ARG A 80 -0.40 0.95 15.25
N MET A 81 -0.25 2.24 14.95
CA MET A 81 -1.37 3.19 14.97
C MET A 81 -2.29 3.09 13.75
N LEU A 82 -1.92 2.32 12.71
CA LEU A 82 -2.79 2.09 11.57
C LEU A 82 -4.00 1.26 11.97
N SER A 83 -5.19 1.68 11.55
CA SER A 83 -6.34 0.76 11.54
C SER A 83 -6.10 -0.34 10.50
N SER A 84 -6.74 -1.51 10.67
CA SER A 84 -6.63 -2.61 9.71
C SER A 84 -7.07 -2.20 8.30
N GLU A 85 -8.06 -1.31 8.20
CA GLU A 85 -8.52 -0.75 6.92
C GLU A 85 -7.44 0.10 6.24
N LYS A 86 -6.84 1.05 6.97
CA LYS A 86 -5.77 1.91 6.43
C LYS A 86 -4.53 1.10 6.05
N ALA A 87 -4.15 0.13 6.86
CA ALA A 87 -3.06 -0.79 6.54
C ALA A 87 -3.37 -1.58 5.26
N THR A 88 -4.60 -2.05 5.09
CA THR A 88 -5.03 -2.74 3.87
C THR A 88 -4.92 -1.84 2.64
N LEU A 89 -5.37 -0.58 2.71
CA LEU A 89 -5.30 0.37 1.59
C LEU A 89 -3.85 0.67 1.18
N LEU A 90 -2.97 0.88 2.15
CA LEU A 90 -1.53 1.10 1.91
C LEU A 90 -0.87 -0.12 1.27
N LEU A 91 -1.14 -1.32 1.81
CA LEU A 91 -0.56 -2.55 1.27
C LEU A 91 -1.11 -2.88 -0.11
N GLN A 92 -2.40 -2.63 -0.37
CA GLN A 92 -3.00 -2.83 -1.68
C GLN A 92 -2.36 -1.89 -2.71
N TRP A 93 -2.18 -0.62 -2.38
CA TRP A 93 -1.47 0.34 -3.23
C TRP A 93 -0.04 -0.10 -3.54
N LEU A 94 0.71 -0.56 -2.53
CA LEU A 94 2.05 -1.09 -2.73
C LEU A 94 2.08 -2.34 -3.60
N ILE A 95 1.13 -3.26 -3.40
CA ILE A 95 0.99 -4.51 -4.19
C ILE A 95 0.68 -4.17 -5.64
N ASP A 96 -0.26 -3.26 -5.90
CA ASP A 96 -0.64 -2.83 -7.25
C ASP A 96 0.48 -2.06 -7.95
N GLY A 97 1.42 -1.55 -7.16
CA GLY A 97 2.58 -0.78 -7.60
C GLY A 97 2.34 0.69 -7.32
N VAL A 98 3.34 1.33 -6.71
CA VAL A 98 3.35 2.77 -6.50
C VAL A 98 3.34 3.46 -7.87
N ALA A 99 2.17 3.90 -8.31
CA ALA A 99 2.06 4.95 -9.32
C ALA A 99 2.37 6.30 -8.63
N PRO A 100 3.06 7.23 -9.31
CA PRO A 100 3.30 8.58 -8.80
C PRO A 100 1.99 9.34 -8.55
#